data_AF-A0A936B2X2-F1
#
_entry.id   AF-A0A936B2X2-F1
#
_cell.length_a   1.000
_cell.length_b   1.000
_cell.length_c   1.000
_cell.angle_alpha   90.00
_cell.angle_beta   90.00
_cell.angle_gamma   90.00
#
_symmetry.space_group_name_H-M   'P 1'
#
loop_
_entity.id
_entity.type
_entity.pdbx_description
1 polymer ?
#
loop_
_entity_poly.entity_id
_entity_poly.type
_entity_poly.pdbx_seq_one_letter_code
_entity_poly.pdbx_strand_id
1 'polypeptide(L)'
;MKSNLISTLPPLRHGEFLQCMKNVVTIYDKNDVKALAIEKPFFELQNQTAEMERVFQRPAAHELTPVLNLHDELRTGSMKSCYKMIQSYVLRDNPLQKPAELLEANYLLHGGKIDRLTQPQKTASINAMITDWQENPSLADAVEKLKLQDIIAELVGHNNLFDEKYIERVGPHRKPDR
;
A
#
# COMPACT_ATOMS: atom_id res chain seq x y z
N MET A 1 18.67 -38.95 17.01
CA MET A 1 18.76 -37.48 16.90
C MET A 1 17.56 -36.99 16.10
N LYS A 2 16.64 -36.22 16.71
CA LYS A 2 15.55 -35.60 15.95
C LYS A 2 16.15 -34.45 15.13
N SER A 3 16.08 -34.59 13.81
CA SER A 3 16.42 -33.53 12.86
C SER A 3 15.42 -32.40 13.07
N ASN A 4 15.82 -31.34 13.77
CA ASN A 4 15.06 -30.10 13.85
C ASN A 4 15.28 -29.35 12.54
N LEU A 5 14.66 -29.85 11.48
CA LEU A 5 14.56 -29.16 10.20
C LEU A 5 13.82 -27.85 10.44
N ILE A 6 14.34 -26.80 9.83
CA ILE A 6 13.79 -25.44 9.67
C ILE A 6 12.33 -25.44 9.11
N SER A 7 11.81 -26.62 8.72
CA SER A 7 10.50 -26.86 8.11
C SER A 7 9.28 -26.69 9.01
N THR A 8 9.43 -26.33 10.30
CA THR A 8 8.29 -26.04 11.21
C THR A 8 8.07 -24.55 11.44
N LEU A 9 8.87 -23.67 10.83
CA LEU A 9 8.62 -22.24 10.92
C LEU A 9 7.41 -21.87 10.05
N PRO A 10 6.41 -21.15 10.57
CA PRO A 10 5.39 -20.54 9.73
C PRO A 10 6.08 -19.65 8.67
N PRO A 11 5.49 -19.48 7.47
CA PRO A 11 6.11 -18.68 6.42
C PRO A 11 6.40 -17.27 6.94
N LEU A 12 7.68 -16.96 7.12
CA LEU A 12 8.14 -15.68 7.63
C LEU A 12 7.92 -14.61 6.55
N ARG A 13 7.38 -13.46 6.94
CA ARG A 13 7.35 -12.28 6.06
C ARG A 13 8.80 -11.84 5.79
N HIS A 14 9.05 -11.21 4.64
CA HIS A 14 10.41 -10.82 4.21
C HIS A 14 11.24 -10.12 5.31
N GLY A 15 10.63 -9.23 6.10
CA GLY A 15 11.31 -8.55 7.21
C GLY A 15 11.62 -9.48 8.40
N GLU A 16 10.73 -10.41 8.73
CA GLU A 16 10.93 -11.40 9.80
C GLU A 16 12.03 -12.40 9.41
N PHE A 17 12.06 -12.82 8.15
CA PHE A 17 13.12 -13.66 7.61
C PHE A 17 14.47 -12.95 7.64
N LEU A 18 14.55 -11.70 7.16
CA LEU A 18 15.78 -10.90 7.22
C LEU A 18 16.28 -10.75 8.67
N GLN A 19 15.39 -10.45 9.62
CA GLN A 19 15.77 -10.32 11.02
C GLN A 19 16.26 -11.64 11.62
N CYS A 20 15.64 -12.77 11.25
CA CYS A 20 16.12 -14.10 11.63
C CYS A 20 17.55 -14.34 11.14
N MET A 21 17.83 -14.06 9.87
CA MET A 21 19.17 -14.23 9.28
C MET A 21 20.22 -13.32 9.94
N LYS A 22 19.88 -12.06 10.25
CA LYS A 22 20.75 -11.15 11.01
C LYS A 22 21.07 -11.68 12.41
N ASN A 23 20.09 -12.28 13.08
CA ASN A 23 20.29 -12.89 14.40
C ASN A 23 21.22 -14.10 14.31
N VAL A 24 21.07 -14.95 13.28
CA VAL A 24 21.97 -16.10 13.04
C VAL A 24 23.41 -15.63 12.82
N VAL A 25 23.63 -14.63 11.96
CA VAL A 25 24.97 -14.04 11.76
C VAL A 25 25.54 -13.52 13.07
N THR A 26 24.75 -12.79 13.86
CA THR A 26 25.17 -12.25 15.17
C THR A 26 25.53 -13.33 16.17
N ILE A 27 24.82 -14.47 16.17
CA ILE A 27 25.13 -15.60 17.05
C ILE A 27 26.46 -16.24 16.66
N TYR A 28 26.71 -16.45 15.37
CA TYR A 28 27.98 -17.02 14.91
C TYR A 28 29.16 -16.08 15.14
N ASP A 29 28.97 -14.77 14.95
CA ASP A 29 30.00 -13.75 15.17
C ASP A 29 30.48 -13.68 16.62
N LYS A 30 29.64 -14.10 17.58
CA LYS A 30 30.00 -14.21 19.00
C LYS A 30 30.88 -15.42 19.34
N ASN A 31 31.11 -16.32 18.38
CA ASN A 31 31.92 -17.51 18.57
C ASN A 31 33.23 -17.41 17.77
N ASP A 32 34.23 -18.20 18.15
CA ASP A 32 35.44 -18.33 17.35
C ASP A 32 35.16 -19.19 16.10
N VAL A 33 34.75 -18.51 15.03
CA VAL A 33 34.44 -19.14 13.74
C VAL A 33 35.65 -19.83 13.09
N LYS A 34 36.88 -19.44 13.47
CA LYS A 34 38.11 -20.11 13.03
C LYS A 34 38.30 -21.43 13.73
N ALA A 35 38.17 -21.43 15.05
CA ALA A 35 38.27 -22.64 15.87
C ALA A 35 37.19 -23.66 15.49
N LEU A 36 36.02 -23.18 15.06
CA LEU A 36 34.92 -24.01 14.56
C LEU A 36 35.07 -24.41 13.07
N ALA A 37 36.09 -23.92 12.37
CA ALA A 37 36.35 -24.18 10.94
C ALA A 37 35.17 -23.82 10.01
N ILE A 38 34.40 -22.79 10.36
CA ILE A 38 33.22 -22.32 9.60
C ILE A 38 33.40 -20.91 9.02
N GLU A 39 34.61 -20.36 8.99
CA GLU A 39 34.88 -19.01 8.48
C GLU A 39 34.30 -18.77 7.07
N LYS A 40 34.55 -19.70 6.14
CA LYS A 40 34.09 -19.58 4.75
C LYS A 40 32.55 -19.58 4.64
N PRO A 41 31.82 -20.57 5.16
CA PRO A 41 30.35 -20.53 5.12
C PRO A 41 29.76 -19.38 5.94
N PHE A 42 30.40 -18.95 7.02
CA PHE A 42 29.97 -17.78 7.79
C PHE A 42 30.09 -16.48 6.99
N PHE A 43 31.22 -16.27 6.28
CA PHE A 43 31.41 -15.10 5.43
C PHE A 43 30.42 -15.07 4.26
N GLU A 44 30.12 -16.23 3.67
CA GLU A 44 29.12 -16.34 2.61
C GLU A 44 27.72 -16.00 3.12
N LEU A 45 27.33 -16.52 4.29
CA LEU A 45 26.08 -16.18 4.96
C LEU A 45 25.97 -14.69 5.31
N GLN A 46 27.06 -14.09 5.79
CA GLN A 46 27.13 -12.67 6.11
C GLN A 46 26.91 -11.80 4.87
N ASN A 47 27.58 -12.12 3.76
CA ASN A 47 27.42 -11.41 2.49
C ASN A 47 26.00 -11.56 1.93
N GLN A 48 25.44 -12.77 1.93
CA GLN A 48 24.06 -12.99 1.48
C GLN A 48 23.06 -12.23 2.34
N THR A 49 23.28 -12.18 3.66
CA THR A 49 22.43 -11.40 4.58
C THR A 49 22.54 -9.90 4.33
N ALA A 50 23.73 -9.39 4.05
CA ALA A 50 23.94 -7.98 3.70
C ALA A 50 23.28 -7.60 2.37
N GLU A 51 23.33 -8.48 1.35
CA GLU A 51 22.61 -8.25 0.08
C GLU A 51 21.09 -8.31 0.28
N MET A 52 20.58 -9.24 1.08
CA MET A 52 19.15 -9.27 1.45
C MET A 52 18.74 -7.98 2.17
N GLU A 53 19.55 -7.46 3.08
CA GLU A 53 19.31 -6.18 3.75
C GLU A 53 19.29 -5.01 2.77
N ARG A 54 20.26 -4.94 1.84
CA ARG A 54 20.28 -3.90 0.80
C ARG A 54 19.03 -3.94 -0.09
N VAL A 55 18.61 -5.12 -0.52
CA VAL A 55 17.39 -5.28 -1.34
C VAL A 55 16.15 -4.97 -0.54
N PHE A 56 16.08 -5.36 0.73
CA PHE A 56 14.96 -5.07 1.63
C PHE A 56 14.85 -3.57 1.98
N GLN A 57 15.98 -2.87 2.10
CA GLN A 57 16.00 -1.43 2.37
C GLN A 57 15.75 -0.57 1.13
N ARG A 58 15.97 -1.07 -0.10
CA ARG A 58 15.72 -0.30 -1.34
C ARG A 58 14.27 0.23 -1.47
N PRO A 59 13.22 -0.56 -1.18
CA PRO A 59 11.85 -0.05 -1.12
C PRO A 59 11.60 0.91 0.05
N ALA A 60 12.30 0.72 1.18
CA ALA A 60 12.10 1.51 2.39
C ALA A 60 12.79 2.89 2.34
N ALA A 61 13.89 3.02 1.61
CA ALA A 61 14.69 4.25 1.46
C ALA A 61 14.48 4.98 0.13
N HIS A 62 13.54 4.54 -0.71
CA HIS A 62 13.23 5.26 -1.95
C HIS A 62 12.71 6.66 -1.59
N GLU A 63 13.25 7.69 -2.23
CA GLU A 63 12.88 9.09 -1.99
C GLU A 63 11.37 9.38 -2.20
N LEU A 64 10.68 8.50 -2.92
CA LEU A 64 9.26 8.60 -3.22
C LEU A 64 8.40 7.90 -2.17
N THR A 65 8.96 7.08 -1.28
CA THR A 65 8.21 6.36 -0.24
C THR A 65 7.46 7.32 0.70
N PRO A 66 8.05 8.43 1.21
CA PRO A 66 7.30 9.42 1.99
C PRO A 66 6.14 10.06 1.22
N VAL A 67 6.37 10.39 -0.06
CA VAL A 67 5.36 11.01 -0.93
C VAL A 67 4.21 10.04 -1.21
N LEU A 68 4.52 8.78 -1.49
CA LEU A 68 3.53 7.73 -1.72
C LEU A 68 2.71 7.42 -0.47
N ASN A 69 3.35 7.36 0.69
CA ASN A 69 2.62 7.15 1.96
C ASN A 69 1.67 8.31 2.25
N LEU A 70 2.15 9.55 2.08
CA LEU A 70 1.31 10.74 2.26
C LEU A 70 0.08 10.70 1.34
N HIS A 71 0.26 10.44 0.05
CA HIS A 71 -0.88 10.42 -0.87
C HIS A 71 -1.77 9.18 -0.73
N ASP A 72 -1.25 8.04 -0.25
CA ASP A 72 -2.09 6.89 0.12
C ASP A 72 -2.95 7.19 1.34
N GLU A 73 -2.39 7.87 2.34
CA GLU A 73 -3.14 8.33 3.52
C GLU A 73 -4.20 9.37 3.14
N LEU A 74 -3.84 10.36 2.30
CA LEU A 74 -4.77 11.40 1.88
C LEU A 74 -5.92 10.83 1.04
N ARG A 75 -5.64 9.98 0.04
CA ARG A 75 -6.72 9.39 -0.79
C ARG A 75 -7.64 8.46 0.01
N THR A 76 -7.09 7.67 0.93
CA THR A 76 -7.92 6.81 1.80
C THR A 76 -8.70 7.64 2.83
N GLY A 77 -8.12 8.75 3.29
CA GLY A 77 -8.79 9.76 4.11
C GLY A 77 -9.97 10.40 3.40
N SER A 78 -9.80 10.90 2.17
CA SER A 78 -10.87 11.47 1.36
C SER A 78 -11.97 10.45 1.08
N MET A 79 -11.61 9.20 0.70
CA MET A 79 -12.58 8.10 0.53
C MET A 79 -13.44 7.89 1.79
N LYS A 80 -12.79 7.77 2.95
CA LYS A 80 -13.49 7.56 4.24
C LYS A 80 -14.38 8.74 4.60
N SER A 81 -13.93 9.96 4.33
CA SER A 81 -14.69 11.18 4.58
C SER A 81 -15.90 11.30 3.66
N CYS A 82 -15.75 11.03 2.35
CA CYS A 82 -16.86 10.93 1.40
C CYS A 82 -17.91 9.93 1.89
N TYR A 83 -17.47 8.73 2.26
CA TYR A 83 -18.37 7.68 2.72
C TYR A 83 -19.13 8.09 3.98
N LYS A 84 -18.45 8.70 4.96
CA LYS A 84 -19.10 9.20 6.18
C LYS A 84 -20.14 10.29 5.89
N MET A 85 -19.85 11.20 4.95
CA MET A 85 -20.81 12.22 4.54
C MET A 85 -22.04 11.58 3.90
N ILE A 86 -21.86 10.64 2.97
CA ILE A 86 -22.94 9.87 2.34
C ILE A 86 -23.78 9.15 3.41
N GLN A 87 -23.13 8.39 4.30
CA GLN A 87 -23.82 7.66 5.38
C GLN A 87 -24.63 8.57 6.30
N SER A 88 -24.16 9.79 6.55
CA SER A 88 -24.90 10.74 7.39
C SER A 88 -26.28 11.11 6.83
N TYR A 89 -26.44 11.07 5.50
CA TYR A 89 -27.71 11.28 4.80
C TYR A 89 -28.52 9.99 4.64
N VAL A 90 -27.88 8.83 4.53
CA VAL A 90 -28.58 7.53 4.48
C VAL A 90 -29.31 7.23 5.79
N LEU A 91 -28.68 7.55 6.94
CA LEU A 91 -29.19 7.20 8.27
C LEU A 91 -30.32 8.11 8.78
N ARG A 92 -30.78 9.08 7.98
CA ARG A 92 -31.80 10.05 8.37
C ARG A 92 -32.95 10.02 7.37
N ASP A 93 -34.18 10.14 7.83
CA ASP A 93 -35.31 10.46 6.95
C ASP A 93 -35.17 11.91 6.47
N ASN A 94 -34.72 12.08 5.22
CA ASN A 94 -34.49 13.39 4.63
C ASN A 94 -34.59 13.34 3.10
N PRO A 95 -34.82 14.48 2.42
CA PRO A 95 -34.95 14.52 0.96
C PRO A 95 -33.72 14.03 0.18
N LEU A 96 -32.55 13.99 0.82
CA LEU A 96 -31.29 13.56 0.21
C LEU A 96 -30.97 12.08 0.48
N GLN A 97 -31.83 11.35 1.19
CA GLN A 97 -31.60 9.93 1.51
C GLN A 97 -31.44 9.07 0.25
N LYS A 98 -32.36 9.17 -0.72
CA LYS A 98 -32.29 8.38 -1.97
C LYS A 98 -31.03 8.68 -2.81
N PRO A 99 -30.67 9.96 -3.06
CA PRO A 99 -29.38 10.28 -3.67
C PRO A 99 -28.17 9.71 -2.90
N ALA A 100 -28.22 9.74 -1.57
CA ALA A 100 -27.16 9.20 -0.73
C ALA A 100 -27.06 7.66 -0.84
N GLU A 101 -28.19 6.94 -0.82
CA GLU A 101 -28.23 5.48 -1.01
C GLU A 101 -27.66 5.07 -2.37
N LEU A 102 -27.92 5.86 -3.42
CA LEU A 102 -27.37 5.62 -4.76
C LEU A 102 -25.84 5.73 -4.77
N LEU A 103 -25.30 6.79 -4.15
CA LEU A 103 -23.86 6.98 -4.01
C LEU A 103 -23.24 5.93 -3.08
N GLU A 104 -23.93 5.52 -2.02
CA GLU A 104 -23.47 4.48 -1.10
C GLU A 104 -23.32 3.14 -1.83
N ALA A 105 -24.31 2.75 -2.62
CA ALA A 105 -24.27 1.51 -3.40
C ALA A 105 -23.09 1.50 -4.39
N ASN A 106 -22.87 2.62 -5.10
CA ASN A 106 -21.73 2.76 -6.00
C ASN A 106 -20.38 2.75 -5.25
N TYR A 107 -20.28 3.47 -4.12
CA TYR A 107 -19.10 3.45 -3.27
C TYR A 107 -18.76 2.02 -2.81
N LEU A 108 -19.75 1.25 -2.36
CA LEU A 108 -19.52 -0.11 -1.87
C LEU A 108 -19.11 -1.08 -2.98
N LEU A 109 -19.58 -0.86 -4.21
CA LEU A 109 -19.18 -1.64 -5.38
C LEU A 109 -17.67 -1.52 -5.67
N HIS A 110 -17.11 -0.31 -5.54
CA HIS A 110 -15.70 -0.04 -5.84
C HIS A 110 -14.82 -0.06 -4.57
N GLY A 111 -15.17 0.74 -3.57
CA GLY A 111 -14.39 1.01 -2.37
C GLY A 111 -14.62 0.07 -1.18
N GLY A 112 -15.62 -0.81 -1.21
CA GLY A 112 -16.01 -1.63 -0.04
C GLY A 112 -14.93 -2.59 0.50
N LYS A 113 -13.92 -2.93 -0.32
CA LYS A 113 -12.78 -3.78 0.08
C LYS A 113 -11.42 -3.13 -0.24
N ILE A 114 -11.38 -1.80 -0.31
CA ILE A 114 -10.20 -1.06 -0.78
C ILE A 114 -8.94 -1.34 0.04
N ASP A 115 -9.09 -1.63 1.35
CA ASP A 115 -7.98 -1.97 2.25
C ASP A 115 -7.28 -3.29 1.89
N ARG A 116 -7.93 -4.16 1.11
CA ARG A 116 -7.39 -5.46 0.67
C ARG A 116 -6.76 -5.40 -0.72
N LEU A 117 -6.87 -4.27 -1.41
CA LEU A 117 -6.36 -4.10 -2.76
C LEU A 117 -4.87 -3.72 -2.74
N THR A 118 -4.15 -4.17 -3.76
CA THR A 118 -2.80 -3.64 -4.05
C THR A 118 -2.88 -2.17 -4.47
N GLN A 119 -1.78 -1.43 -4.37
CA GLN A 119 -1.80 0.01 -4.65
C GLN A 119 -2.30 0.37 -6.07
N PRO A 120 -1.90 -0.33 -7.15
CA PRO A 120 -2.48 -0.10 -8.49
C PRO A 120 -3.97 -0.45 -8.58
N GLN A 121 -4.40 -1.51 -7.88
CA GLN A 121 -5.83 -1.88 -7.83
C GLN A 121 -6.66 -0.82 -7.10
N LYS A 122 -6.14 -0.22 -6.02
CA LYS A 122 -6.79 0.93 -5.38
C LYS A 122 -6.95 2.09 -6.35
N THR A 123 -5.88 2.45 -7.07
CA THR A 123 -5.92 3.53 -8.08
C THR A 123 -7.00 3.27 -9.13
N ALA A 124 -7.03 2.07 -9.70
CA ALA A 124 -8.01 1.70 -10.71
C ALA A 124 -9.45 1.72 -10.17
N SER A 125 -9.66 1.23 -8.94
CA SER A 125 -10.96 1.24 -8.28
C SER A 125 -11.45 2.65 -7.96
N ILE A 126 -10.57 3.53 -7.47
CA ILE A 126 -10.88 4.95 -7.23
C ILE A 126 -11.25 5.64 -8.55
N ASN A 127 -10.47 5.42 -9.62
CA ASN A 127 -10.76 5.99 -10.94
C ASN A 127 -12.13 5.53 -11.46
N ALA A 128 -12.44 4.23 -11.38
CA ALA A 128 -13.74 3.71 -11.81
C ALA A 128 -14.92 4.34 -11.04
N MET A 129 -14.77 4.49 -9.72
CA MET A 129 -15.78 5.16 -8.89
C MET A 129 -15.96 6.64 -9.27
N ILE A 130 -14.86 7.37 -9.48
CA ILE A 130 -14.90 8.79 -9.88
C ILE A 130 -15.55 8.93 -11.26
N THR A 131 -15.18 8.07 -12.21
CA THR A 131 -15.78 8.02 -13.54
C THR A 131 -17.29 7.80 -13.44
N ASP A 132 -17.75 6.83 -12.65
CA ASP A 132 -19.18 6.60 -12.44
C ASP A 132 -19.87 7.86 -11.87
N TRP A 133 -19.25 8.53 -10.89
CA TRP A 133 -19.80 9.74 -10.27
C TRP A 133 -19.84 10.96 -11.19
N GLN A 134 -19.03 10.97 -12.25
CA GLN A 134 -18.96 12.08 -13.21
C GLN A 134 -19.79 11.81 -14.47
N GLU A 135 -19.79 10.57 -14.97
CA GLU A 135 -20.35 10.22 -16.28
C GLU A 135 -21.77 9.66 -16.18
N ASN A 136 -22.17 9.05 -15.06
CA ASN A 136 -23.55 8.62 -14.87
C ASN A 136 -24.41 9.80 -14.41
N PRO A 137 -25.42 10.23 -15.18
CA PRO A 137 -26.21 11.42 -14.85
C PRO A 137 -26.90 11.36 -13.48
N SER A 138 -27.32 10.17 -13.03
CA SER A 138 -27.99 10.01 -11.74
C SER A 138 -27.00 10.10 -10.57
N LEU A 139 -25.77 9.61 -10.74
CA LEU A 139 -24.72 9.74 -9.72
C LEU A 139 -24.17 11.17 -9.68
N ALA A 140 -24.00 11.81 -10.83
CA ALA A 140 -23.55 13.19 -10.92
C ALA A 140 -24.53 14.16 -10.23
N ASP A 141 -25.84 14.01 -10.49
CA ASP A 141 -26.89 14.78 -9.80
C ASP A 141 -26.89 14.52 -8.28
N ALA A 142 -26.64 13.27 -7.86
CA ALA A 142 -26.53 12.95 -6.44
C ALA A 142 -25.30 13.61 -5.79
N VAL A 143 -24.15 13.62 -6.47
CA VAL A 143 -22.93 14.33 -6.02
C VAL A 143 -23.21 15.82 -5.84
N GLU A 144 -23.93 16.44 -6.78
CA GLU A 144 -24.28 17.85 -6.71
C GLU A 144 -25.19 18.15 -5.52
N LYS A 145 -26.24 17.33 -5.33
CA LYS A 145 -27.20 17.47 -4.22
C LYS A 145 -26.55 17.32 -2.85
N LEU A 146 -25.59 16.39 -2.71
CA LEU A 146 -24.86 16.16 -1.46
C LEU A 146 -23.67 17.11 -1.28
N LYS A 147 -23.37 17.96 -2.28
CA LYS A 147 -22.27 18.92 -2.28
C LYS A 147 -20.89 18.26 -2.05
N LEU A 148 -20.62 17.16 -2.75
CA LEU A 148 -19.39 16.37 -2.59
C LEU A 148 -18.25 16.78 -3.54
N GLN A 149 -18.43 17.83 -4.36
CA GLN A 149 -17.49 18.18 -5.43
C GLN A 149 -16.08 18.46 -4.90
N ASP A 150 -15.95 19.20 -3.79
CA ASP A 150 -14.65 19.60 -3.25
C ASP A 150 -13.85 18.38 -2.79
N ILE A 151 -14.48 17.47 -2.05
CA ILE A 151 -13.80 16.27 -1.55
C ILE A 151 -13.51 15.24 -2.66
N ILE A 152 -14.34 15.21 -3.70
CA ILE A 152 -14.06 14.43 -4.91
C ILE A 152 -12.86 15.03 -5.65
N ALA A 153 -12.75 16.36 -5.76
CA ALA A 153 -11.61 17.02 -6.38
C ALA A 153 -10.30 16.74 -5.61
N GLU A 154 -10.34 16.75 -4.28
CA GLU A 154 -9.21 16.32 -3.43
C GLU A 154 -8.83 14.87 -3.71
N LEU A 155 -9.80 13.96 -3.75
CA LEU A 155 -9.58 12.54 -4.04
C LEU A 155 -8.95 12.33 -5.43
N VAL A 156 -9.44 13.04 -6.46
CA VAL A 156 -8.85 13.03 -7.82
C VAL A 156 -7.39 13.48 -7.75
N GLY A 157 -7.12 14.61 -7.10
CA GLY A 157 -5.77 15.18 -6.99
C GLY A 157 -4.79 14.20 -6.33
N HIS A 158 -5.19 13.61 -5.20
CA HIS A 158 -4.33 12.65 -4.48
C HIS A 158 -4.19 11.31 -5.21
N ASN A 159 -5.22 10.82 -5.90
CA ASN A 159 -5.12 9.58 -6.66
C ASN A 159 -4.19 9.74 -7.87
N ASN A 160 -4.30 10.85 -8.60
CA ASN A 160 -3.43 11.15 -9.73
C ASN A 160 -1.97 11.31 -9.30
N LEU A 161 -1.72 12.07 -8.23
CA LEU A 161 -0.37 12.28 -7.73
C LEU A 161 0.25 10.99 -7.17
N PHE A 162 -0.55 10.15 -6.49
CA PHE A 162 -0.09 8.82 -6.10
C PHE A 162 0.30 7.98 -7.32
N ASP A 163 -0.54 7.92 -8.35
CA ASP A 163 -0.29 7.10 -9.54
C ASP A 163 0.95 7.55 -10.30
N GLU A 164 1.12 8.87 -10.49
CA GLU A 164 2.31 9.47 -11.10
C GLU A 164 3.59 9.03 -10.36
N LYS A 165 3.62 9.19 -9.03
CA LYS A 165 4.79 8.84 -8.22
C LYS A 165 5.00 7.34 -8.10
N TYR A 166 3.92 6.57 -8.19
CA TYR A 166 4.01 5.12 -8.20
C TYR A 166 4.68 4.64 -9.49
N ILE A 167 4.26 5.18 -10.63
CA ILE A 167 4.86 4.92 -11.95
C ILE A 167 6.32 5.38 -11.97
N GLU A 168 6.65 6.54 -11.42
CA GLU A 168 8.03 7.04 -11.30
C GLU A 168 8.92 6.05 -10.52
N ARG A 169 8.41 5.49 -9.42
CA ARG A 169 9.11 4.51 -8.59
C ARG A 169 9.32 3.16 -9.28
N VAL A 170 8.31 2.66 -10.00
CA VAL A 170 8.37 1.32 -10.64
C VAL A 170 8.89 1.35 -12.07
N GLY A 171 8.93 2.54 -12.69
CA GLY A 171 9.42 2.75 -14.04
C GLY A 171 10.93 2.54 -14.15
N PRO A 172 11.45 2.35 -15.37
CA PRO A 172 12.88 2.19 -15.59
C PRO A 172 13.59 3.46 -15.10
N HIS A 173 14.42 3.31 -14.06
CA HIS A 173 15.31 4.39 -13.64
C HIS A 173 16.18 4.76 -14.83
N ARG A 174 15.91 5.90 -15.49
CA ARG A 174 16.81 6.45 -16.49
C ARG A 174 18.14 6.66 -15.77
N LYS A 175 19.15 5.84 -16.09
CA LYS A 175 20.51 6.16 -15.69
C LYS A 175 20.82 7.54 -16.27
N PRO A 176 21.32 8.50 -15.47
CA PRO A 176 21.76 9.77 -16.04
C PRO A 176 22.80 9.45 -17.11
N ASP A 177 22.61 10.03 -18.29
CA ASP A 177 23.55 9.93 -19.39
C ASP A 177 24.93 10.37 -18.88
N ARG A 178 25.91 9.48 -19.04
CA ARG A 178 27.31 9.70 -18.64
C ARG A 178 28.02 10.58 -19.65
#